data_AF-A0A517MJM5-F1
#
_entry.id   AF-A0A517MJM5-F1
#
_cell.length_a   1.000
_cell.length_b   1.000
_cell.length_c   1.000
_cell.angle_alpha   90.00
_cell.angle_beta   90.00
_cell.angle_gamma   90.00
#
_symmetry.space_group_name_H-M   'P 1'
#
loop_
_entity.id
_entity.type
_entity.pdbx_description
1 polymer ?
#
loop_
_entity_poly.entity_id
_entity_poly.type
_entity_poly.pdbx_seq_one_letter_code
_entity_poly.pdbx_strand_id
1 'polypeptide(L)'
;MKSLRVSPTGAIVGAVICAIGRSLVVVWALGEPAWIFMFPSAGIGLLVGAISGSIGRPLLSAIIGALLSAIVFEFFLVPCVSLVGVFGNSTGNNDAASDFMFSTLKYLIGMAVAGGIGGGVGGAVGRLSEEIPIESGENTVTGEPRDEPKSW
;
A
#
# COMPACT_ATOMS: atom_id res chain seq x y z
N MET A 1 -24.15 -12.61 -1.29
CA MET A 1 -22.94 -11.78 -1.49
C MET A 1 -22.42 -11.38 -0.11
N LYS A 2 -21.23 -11.83 0.31
CA LYS A 2 -20.60 -11.33 1.55
C LYS A 2 -20.15 -9.89 1.28
N SER A 3 -20.69 -8.93 2.05
CA SER A 3 -20.28 -7.53 1.99
C SER A 3 -18.76 -7.41 2.13
N LEU A 4 -18.13 -6.62 1.27
CA LEU A 4 -16.72 -6.23 1.39
C LEU A 4 -16.60 -5.37 2.63
N ARG A 5 -16.16 -5.96 3.74
CA ARG A 5 -15.84 -5.23 4.97
C ARG A 5 -14.45 -4.61 4.83
N VAL A 6 -14.34 -3.35 5.20
CA VAL A 6 -13.14 -2.52 5.09
C VAL A 6 -12.49 -2.46 6.47
N SER A 7 -11.25 -2.93 6.59
CA SER A 7 -10.49 -2.92 7.84
C SER A 7 -9.58 -1.68 7.92
N PRO A 8 -9.83 -0.72 8.84
CA PRO A 8 -8.98 0.46 8.98
C PRO A 8 -7.57 0.12 9.49
N THR A 9 -7.44 -0.87 10.39
CA THR A 9 -6.13 -1.33 10.87
C THR A 9 -5.32 -1.96 9.74
N GLY A 10 -5.95 -2.78 8.90
CA GLY A 10 -5.30 -3.37 7.73
C GLY A 10 -4.84 -2.31 6.73
N ALA A 11 -5.61 -1.23 6.55
CA ALA A 11 -5.24 -0.11 5.70
C ALA A 11 -3.99 0.62 6.22
N ILE A 12 -3.93 0.92 7.51
CA ILE A 12 -2.78 1.62 8.12
C ILE A 12 -1.51 0.77 8.00
N VAL A 13 -1.58 -0.51 8.38
CA VAL A 13 -0.41 -1.40 8.32
C VAL A 13 0.03 -1.60 6.87
N GLY A 14 -0.93 -1.85 5.96
CA GLY A 14 -0.62 -1.99 4.53
C GLY A 14 0.05 -0.74 3.97
N ALA A 15 -0.44 0.45 4.30
CA ALA A 15 0.13 1.72 3.87
C ALA A 15 1.59 1.87 4.34
N VAL A 16 1.86 1.66 5.64
CA VAL A 16 3.20 1.80 6.22
C VAL A 16 4.18 0.81 5.59
N ILE A 17 3.82 -0.47 5.52
CA ILE A 17 4.70 -1.51 4.95
C ILE A 17 4.97 -1.23 3.48
N CYS A 18 3.96 -0.84 2.70
CA CYS A 18 4.13 -0.56 1.29
C CYS A 18 4.96 0.71 1.05
N ALA A 19 4.82 1.76 1.88
CA ALA A 19 5.63 2.96 1.79
C ALA A 19 7.10 2.69 2.11
N ILE A 20 7.38 1.91 3.16
CA ILE A 20 8.75 1.49 3.51
C ILE A 20 9.34 0.63 2.40
N GLY A 21 8.61 -0.40 1.95
CA GLY A 21 9.08 -1.32 0.91
C GLY A 21 9.44 -0.57 -0.38
N ARG A 22 8.59 0.36 -0.82
CA ARG A 22 8.88 1.18 -2.01
C ARG A 22 10.05 2.14 -1.82
N SER A 23 10.16 2.75 -0.65
CA SER A 23 11.32 3.59 -0.33
C SER A 23 12.62 2.78 -0.39
N LEU A 24 12.60 1.55 0.11
CA LEU A 24 13.73 0.63 0.04
C LEU A 24 14.10 0.27 -1.41
N VAL A 25 13.10 0.01 -2.26
CA VAL A 25 13.31 -0.26 -3.69
C VAL A 25 13.94 0.95 -4.40
N VAL A 26 13.51 2.18 -4.08
CA VAL A 26 14.12 3.42 -4.61
C VAL A 26 15.59 3.53 -4.20
N VAL A 27 15.89 3.39 -2.90
CA VAL A 27 17.27 3.49 -2.38
C VAL A 27 18.16 2.41 -2.98
N TRP A 28 17.66 1.18 -3.09
CA TRP A 28 18.42 0.07 -3.67
C TRP A 28 18.69 0.27 -5.16
N ALA A 29 17.74 0.83 -5.90
CA ALA A 29 17.90 1.06 -7.33
C ALA A 29 18.81 2.25 -7.67
N LEU A 30 18.77 3.32 -6.86
CA LEU A 30 19.57 4.52 -7.09
C LEU A 30 20.95 4.48 -6.41
N GLY A 31 21.16 3.59 -5.44
CA GLY A 31 22.38 3.50 -4.64
C GLY A 31 22.55 4.61 -3.60
N GLU A 32 21.73 5.66 -3.66
CA GLU A 32 21.79 6.83 -2.79
C GLU A 32 20.38 7.25 -2.33
N PRO A 33 20.24 7.86 -1.14
CA PRO A 33 18.96 8.37 -0.66
C PRO A 33 18.55 9.64 -1.43
N ALA A 34 17.83 9.47 -2.53
CA ALA A 34 17.29 10.57 -3.33
C ALA A 34 15.86 10.93 -2.89
N TRP A 35 15.74 11.89 -1.97
CA TRP A 35 14.47 12.32 -1.37
C TRP A 35 13.39 12.70 -2.40
N ILE A 36 13.77 13.35 -3.50
CA ILE A 36 12.87 13.77 -4.60
C ILE A 36 12.15 12.57 -5.23
N PHE A 37 12.78 11.40 -5.29
CA PHE A 37 12.17 10.18 -5.84
C PHE A 37 11.53 9.31 -4.75
N MET A 38 12.06 9.35 -3.52
CA MET A 38 11.50 8.60 -2.40
C MET A 38 10.13 9.10 -1.98
N PHE A 39 9.92 10.42 -1.83
CA PHE A 39 8.66 10.96 -1.34
C PHE A 39 7.45 10.62 -2.23
N PRO A 40 7.49 10.84 -3.56
CA PRO A 40 6.39 10.46 -4.44
C PRO A 40 6.15 8.95 -4.44
N SER A 41 7.23 8.15 -4.45
CA SER A 41 7.14 6.69 -4.44
C SER A 41 6.50 6.16 -3.16
N ALA A 42 6.91 6.70 -2.01
CA ALA A 42 6.34 6.40 -0.70
C ALA A 42 4.87 6.82 -0.62
N GLY A 43 4.51 8.00 -1.14
CA GLY A 43 3.12 8.49 -1.19
C GLY A 43 2.20 7.55 -1.98
N ILE A 44 2.64 7.10 -3.16
CA ILE A 44 1.90 6.08 -3.92
C ILE A 44 1.86 4.75 -3.15
N GLY A 45 2.96 4.39 -2.48
CA GLY A 45 3.01 3.21 -1.60
C GLY A 45 1.97 3.26 -0.49
N LEU A 46 1.80 4.41 0.17
CA LEU A 46 0.76 4.61 1.18
C LEU A 46 -0.63 4.34 0.61
N LEU A 47 -0.94 4.90 -0.57
CA LEU A 47 -2.24 4.71 -1.22
C LEU A 47 -2.49 3.25 -1.61
N VAL A 48 -1.53 2.63 -2.30
CA VAL A 48 -1.66 1.24 -2.75
C VAL A 48 -1.76 0.29 -1.55
N GLY A 49 -0.93 0.51 -0.52
CA GLY A 49 -0.94 -0.25 0.72
C GLY A 49 -2.24 -0.08 1.51
N ALA A 50 -2.79 1.14 1.58
CA ALA A 50 -4.07 1.41 2.23
C ALA A 50 -5.22 0.68 1.53
N ILE A 51 -5.32 0.80 0.21
CA ILE A 51 -6.39 0.20 -0.59
C ILE A 51 -6.32 -1.34 -0.54
N SER A 52 -5.13 -1.91 -0.70
CA SER A 52 -4.98 -3.37 -0.69
C SER A 52 -5.11 -3.96 0.72
N GLY A 53 -4.52 -3.30 1.73
CA GLY A 53 -4.57 -3.72 3.13
C GLY A 53 -5.97 -3.65 3.73
N SER A 54 -6.83 -2.75 3.27
CA SER A 54 -8.18 -2.60 3.81
C SER A 54 -9.13 -3.78 3.49
N ILE A 55 -8.75 -4.67 2.58
CA ILE A 55 -9.59 -5.79 2.10
C ILE A 55 -9.71 -6.92 3.14
N GLY A 56 -8.77 -7.01 4.09
CA GLY A 56 -8.80 -8.02 5.17
C GLY A 56 -8.66 -9.48 4.69
N ARG A 57 -8.17 -9.70 3.46
CA ARG A 57 -7.91 -11.05 2.92
C ARG A 57 -6.47 -11.13 2.43
N PRO A 58 -5.56 -11.81 3.13
CA PRO A 58 -4.12 -11.72 2.86
C PRO A 58 -3.75 -12.05 1.40
N LEU A 59 -4.27 -13.15 0.85
CA LEU A 59 -3.96 -13.54 -0.54
C LEU A 59 -4.52 -12.55 -1.57
N LEU A 60 -5.77 -12.10 -1.37
CA LEU A 60 -6.43 -11.16 -2.29
C LEU A 60 -5.78 -9.77 -2.23
N SER A 61 -5.46 -9.32 -1.02
CA SER A 61 -4.76 -8.07 -0.77
C SER A 61 -3.36 -8.07 -1.38
N ALA A 62 -2.62 -9.18 -1.30
CA ALA A 62 -1.32 -9.29 -1.95
C ALA A 62 -1.42 -9.18 -3.48
N ILE A 63 -2.36 -9.92 -4.09
CA ILE A 63 -2.58 -9.85 -5.54
C ILE A 63 -2.96 -8.44 -5.97
N ILE A 64 -3.91 -7.81 -5.27
CA ILE A 64 -4.37 -6.45 -5.57
C ILE A 64 -3.26 -5.42 -5.35
N GLY A 65 -2.47 -5.54 -4.28
CA GLY A 65 -1.35 -4.66 -4.01
C GLY A 65 -0.25 -4.75 -5.07
N ALA A 66 0.06 -5.95 -5.55
CA ALA A 66 1.00 -6.17 -6.65
C ALA A 66 0.48 -5.61 -7.98
N LEU A 67 -0.79 -5.88 -8.31
CA LEU A 67 -1.45 -5.37 -9.52
C LEU A 67 -1.53 -3.85 -9.54
N LEU A 68 -2.02 -3.23 -8.47
CA LEU A 68 -2.07 -1.77 -8.35
C LEU A 68 -0.67 -1.16 -8.46
N SER A 69 0.35 -1.82 -7.92
CA SER A 69 1.72 -1.36 -8.05
C SER A 69 2.24 -1.45 -9.48
N ALA A 70 1.95 -2.53 -10.20
CA ALA A 70 2.32 -2.69 -11.60
C ALA A 70 1.61 -1.65 -12.48
N ILE A 71 0.30 -1.45 -12.31
CA ILE A 71 -0.50 -0.49 -13.08
C ILE A 71 0.02 0.93 -12.88
N VAL A 72 0.20 1.37 -11.62
CA VAL A 72 0.69 2.72 -11.35
C VAL A 72 2.10 2.93 -11.89
N PHE A 73 2.94 1.89 -11.83
CA PHE A 73 4.27 1.95 -12.40
C PHE A 73 4.25 2.01 -13.93
N GLU A 74 3.37 1.27 -14.60
CA GLU A 74 3.22 1.30 -16.05
C GLU A 74 2.78 2.68 -16.56
N PHE A 75 1.81 3.31 -15.87
CA PHE A 75 1.43 4.70 -16.14
C PHE A 75 2.59 5.70 -16.00
N PHE A 76 3.56 5.41 -15.13
CA PHE A 76 4.75 6.23 -14.95
C PHE A 76 5.85 5.89 -15.97
N LEU A 77 5.99 4.61 -16.32
CA LEU A 77 7.01 4.09 -17.21
C LEU A 77 6.81 4.56 -18.65
N VAL A 78 5.59 4.50 -19.17
CA VAL A 78 5.27 4.87 -20.57
C VAL A 78 5.74 6.30 -20.91
N PRO A 79 5.42 7.35 -20.12
CA PRO A 79 5.94 8.68 -20.39
C PRO A 79 7.46 8.75 -20.21
N CYS A 80 8.04 8.08 -19.21
CA CYS A 80 9.50 8.08 -19.02
C CYS A 80 10.25 7.44 -20.21
N VAL A 81 9.80 6.29 -20.72
CA VAL A 81 10.38 5.64 -21.90
C VAL A 81 10.27 6.54 -23.13
N SER A 82 9.12 7.20 -23.32
CA SER A 82 8.92 8.12 -24.44
C SER A 82 9.89 9.30 -24.40
N LEU A 83 10.10 9.89 -23.21
CA LEU A 83 11.07 10.96 -22.99
C LEU A 83 12.51 10.47 -23.26
N VAL A 84 12.91 9.33 -22.67
CA VAL A 84 14.27 8.78 -22.84
C VAL A 84 14.55 8.41 -24.30
N GLY A 85 13.57 7.87 -25.04
CA GLY A 85 13.73 7.59 -26.46
C GLY A 85 13.95 8.84 -27.31
N VAL A 86 13.22 9.92 -27.03
CA VAL A 86 13.38 11.20 -27.74
C VAL A 86 14.73 11.84 -27.44
N PHE A 87 15.13 11.89 -26.16
CA PHE A 87 16.40 12.52 -25.76
C PHE A 87 17.64 11.66 -26.07
N GLY A 88 17.54 10.32 -25.96
CA GLY A 88 18.62 9.39 -26.26
C GLY A 88 18.97 9.31 -27.75
N ASN A 89 17.97 9.43 -28.63
CA ASN A 89 18.20 9.56 -30.07
C ASN A 89 18.93 10.87 -30.42
N SER A 90 18.71 11.93 -29.63
CA SER A 90 19.38 13.23 -29.83
C SER A 90 20.85 13.23 -29.40
N THR A 91 21.24 12.36 -28.46
CA THR A 91 22.63 12.16 -27.99
C THR A 91 23.39 11.05 -28.73
N GLY A 92 22.76 10.39 -29.72
CA GLY A 92 23.40 9.37 -30.56
C GLY A 92 23.51 7.97 -29.94
N ASN A 93 22.78 7.71 -28.85
CA ASN A 93 22.75 6.40 -28.20
C ASN A 93 21.42 5.68 -28.52
N ASN A 94 21.43 4.88 -29.58
CA ASN A 94 20.23 4.17 -30.07
C ASN A 94 19.77 3.03 -29.12
N ASP A 95 20.64 2.53 -28.25
CA ASP A 95 20.32 1.44 -27.30
C ASP A 95 19.85 1.96 -25.93
N ALA A 96 19.80 3.28 -25.72
CA ALA A 96 19.39 3.89 -24.46
C ALA A 96 17.96 3.50 -24.03
N ALA A 97 17.06 3.26 -24.99
CA ALA A 97 15.70 2.84 -24.72
C ALA A 97 15.62 1.39 -24.21
N SER A 98 16.41 0.47 -24.77
CA SER A 98 16.44 -0.93 -24.33
C SER A 98 17.09 -1.10 -22.97
N ASP A 99 18.17 -0.38 -22.69
CA ASP A 99 18.84 -0.41 -21.38
C ASP A 99 17.95 0.18 -20.28
N PHE A 100 17.24 1.26 -20.62
CA PHE A 100 16.24 1.83 -19.73
C PHE A 100 15.11 0.84 -19.47
N MET A 101 14.56 0.18 -20.49
CA MET A 101 13.52 -0.84 -20.33
C MET A 101 13.95 -1.98 -19.40
N PHE A 102 15.15 -2.54 -19.56
CA PHE A 102 15.64 -3.63 -18.71
C PHE A 102 15.86 -3.20 -17.25
N SER A 103 16.43 -2.02 -17.04
CA SER A 103 16.64 -1.47 -15.69
C SER A 103 15.30 -1.18 -15.02
N THR A 104 14.36 -0.65 -15.78
CA THR A 104 13.02 -0.31 -15.32
C THR A 104 12.18 -1.55 -15.03
N LEU A 105 12.38 -2.66 -15.77
CA LEU A 105 11.71 -3.94 -15.51
C LEU A 105 12.12 -4.53 -14.15
N LYS A 106 13.41 -4.48 -13.80
CA LYS A 106 13.87 -4.92 -12.46
C LYS A 106 13.21 -4.09 -11.35
N TYR A 107 13.10 -2.78 -11.60
CA TYR A 107 12.42 -1.87 -10.68
C TYR A 107 10.93 -2.18 -10.57
N LEU A 108 10.24 -2.47 -11.68
CA LEU A 108 8.84 -2.90 -11.72
C LEU A 108 8.59 -4.09 -10.80
N ILE A 109 9.43 -5.11 -10.92
CA ILE A 109 9.33 -6.33 -10.12
C ILE A 109 9.50 -6.00 -8.64
N GLY A 110 10.49 -5.18 -8.28
CA GLY A 110 10.69 -4.73 -6.90
C GLY A 110 9.47 -4.00 -6.34
N MET A 111 8.87 -3.11 -7.14
CA MET A 111 7.67 -2.35 -6.75
C MET A 111 6.44 -3.26 -6.61
N ALA A 112 6.27 -4.24 -7.50
CA ALA A 112 5.19 -5.22 -7.43
C ALA A 112 5.32 -6.13 -6.21
N VAL A 113 6.53 -6.58 -5.89
CA VAL A 113 6.81 -7.36 -4.69
C VAL A 113 6.55 -6.54 -3.42
N ALA A 114 7.01 -5.29 -3.37
CA ALA A 114 6.74 -4.41 -2.24
C ALA A 114 5.22 -4.19 -2.03
N GLY A 115 4.47 -3.98 -3.12
CA GLY A 115 3.02 -3.88 -3.11
C GLY A 115 2.32 -5.17 -2.66
N GLY A 116 2.80 -6.32 -3.12
CA GLY A 116 2.27 -7.63 -2.72
C GLY A 116 2.51 -7.93 -1.25
N ILE A 117 3.70 -7.62 -0.72
CA ILE A 117 4.03 -7.78 0.69
C ILE A 117 3.18 -6.82 1.54
N GLY A 118 3.13 -5.52 1.17
CA GLY A 118 2.32 -4.53 1.88
C GLY A 118 0.85 -4.90 1.94
N GLY A 119 0.27 -5.29 0.80
CA GLY A 119 -1.10 -5.76 0.72
C GLY A 119 -1.31 -7.04 1.54
N GLY A 120 -0.44 -8.04 1.41
CA GLY A 120 -0.56 -9.31 2.13
C GLY A 120 -0.51 -9.15 3.65
N VAL A 121 0.48 -8.39 4.15
CA VAL A 121 0.64 -8.10 5.59
C VAL A 121 -0.54 -7.26 6.11
N GLY A 122 -0.92 -6.19 5.39
CA GLY A 122 -2.08 -5.36 5.76
C GLY A 122 -3.37 -6.17 5.80
N GLY A 123 -3.60 -7.05 4.82
CA GLY A 123 -4.75 -7.94 4.77
C GLY A 123 -4.76 -9.00 5.88
N ALA A 124 -3.60 -9.53 6.27
CA ALA A 124 -3.48 -10.46 7.38
C ALA A 124 -3.80 -9.79 8.73
N VAL A 125 -3.19 -8.63 9.00
CA VAL A 125 -3.41 -7.89 10.26
C VAL A 125 -4.83 -7.36 10.34
N GLY A 126 -5.39 -6.89 9.21
CA GLY A 126 -6.77 -6.44 9.13
C GLY A 126 -7.77 -7.54 9.48
N ARG A 127 -7.46 -8.79 9.12
CA ARG A 127 -8.27 -9.97 9.49
C ARG A 127 -8.13 -10.33 10.97
N LEU A 128 -6.90 -10.33 11.50
CA LEU A 128 -6.64 -10.64 12.91
C LEU A 128 -7.29 -9.63 13.86
N SER A 129 -7.33 -8.34 13.48
CA SER A 129 -8.01 -7.31 14.28
C SER A 129 -9.54 -7.48 14.32
N GLU A 130 -10.15 -8.16 13.34
CA GLU A 130 -11.58 -8.48 13.39
C GLU A 130 -11.88 -9.73 14.24
N GLU A 131 -10.92 -10.66 14.35
CA GLU A 131 -11.05 -11.87 15.18
C GLU A 131 -10.83 -11.58 16.67
N ILE A 132 -10.28 -10.42 17.03
CA ILE A 132 -10.22 -9.93 18.41
C ILE A 132 -11.50 -9.12 18.65
N PRO A 133 -12.55 -9.69 19.26
CA PRO A 133 -13.64 -8.88 19.75
C PRO A 133 -13.05 -7.93 20.78
N ILE A 134 -13.13 -6.63 20.52
CA ILE A 134 -12.90 -5.66 21.56
C ILE A 134 -14.05 -5.88 22.55
N GLU A 135 -13.79 -6.58 23.66
CA GLU A 135 -14.48 -6.40 24.93
C GLU A 135 -14.24 -4.95 25.36
N SER A 136 -14.86 -4.01 24.64
CA SER A 136 -14.92 -2.61 25.01
C SER A 136 -16.06 -2.49 26.02
N GLY A 137 -15.77 -2.89 27.25
CA GLY A 137 -16.47 -2.46 28.47
C GLY A 137 -17.94 -2.09 28.33
N GLU A 138 -18.81 -3.09 28.13
CA GLU A 138 -20.19 -2.97 28.56
C GLU A 138 -20.22 -3.35 30.04
N ASN A 139 -20.14 -2.34 30.92
CA ASN A 139 -20.68 -2.42 32.28
C ASN A 139 -20.98 -0.99 32.80
N THR A 140 -22.25 -0.62 32.62
CA THR A 140 -23.10 -0.08 33.71
C THR A 140 -22.88 1.36 34.14
N VAL A 141 -23.48 2.30 33.40
CA VAL A 141 -24.18 3.46 34.00
C VAL A 141 -25.56 3.57 33.37
N THR A 142 -26.41 2.58 33.66
CA THR A 142 -27.86 2.77 33.65
C THR A 142 -28.22 3.71 34.81
N GLY A 143 -28.22 5.01 34.52
CA GLY A 143 -28.80 6.02 35.40
C GLY A 143 -30.33 5.98 35.34
N GLU A 144 -30.95 4.93 35.87
CA GLU A 144 -32.35 4.96 36.30
C GLU A 144 -32.38 4.95 37.83
N PRO A 145 -32.60 6.10 38.51
CA PRO A 145 -32.96 6.08 39.92
C PRO A 145 -34.45 5.73 40.02
N ARG A 146 -34.74 4.44 40.21
CA ARG A 146 -35.99 4.00 40.84
C ARG A 146 -35.77 3.99 42.35
N ASP A 147 -36.46 4.87 43.07
CA ASP A 147 -37.51 4.49 44.03
C ASP A 147 -37.83 5.66 44.95
N GLU A 148 -39.06 6.17 44.79
CA GLU A 148 -39.74 7.00 45.77
C GLU A 148 -39.92 6.21 47.08
N PRO A 149 -39.51 6.73 48.24
CA PRO A 149 -39.98 6.19 49.51
C PRO A 149 -41.42 6.66 49.76
N LYS A 150 -42.37 5.73 49.64
CA LYS A 150 -43.72 5.87 50.22
C LYS A 150 -43.58 6.11 51.71
N SER A 151 -43.84 7.35 52.16
CA SER A 151 -44.24 7.63 53.54
C SER A 151 -45.73 7.35 53.70
N TRP A 152 -46.04 6.82 54.87
CA TRP A 152 -47.34 6.36 55.35
C TRP A 152 -48.41 7.44 55.38
#